data_AF-A0A026VXX7-F1
#
_entry.id   AF-A0A026VXX7-F1
#
_cell.length_a   1.000
_cell.length_b   1.000
_cell.length_c   1.000
_cell.angle_alpha   90.00
_cell.angle_beta   90.00
_cell.angle_gamma   90.00
#
_symmetry.space_group_name_H-M   'P 1'
#
loop_
_entity.id
_entity.type
_entity.pdbx_description
1 polymer ?
#
loop_
_entity_poly.entity_id
_entity_poly.type
_entity_poly.pdbx_seq_one_letter_code
_entity_poly.pdbx_strand_id
1 'polypeptide(L)'
;MNAKCTRFHAASTSGAKLINQILLLYVCVHRAPNAATTLTGQLLVLLTGEKLSDMNETTCHKTRLAWMGGYNFTEMCINSTVNYSTAVSPAFIIDGYNMKSESIWQTLSVRMFLKPLAATERFGMILGSLVASTLIILENRRLLGTCRGPHINDQCSMAPDPFQVLTNKTKEEVLLET
;
A
#
# COMPACT_ATOMS: atom_id res chain seq x y z
N MET A 1 -12.75 5.96 -23.74
CA MET A 1 -13.98 5.54 -23.05
C MET A 1 -13.75 5.65 -21.55
N ASN A 2 -14.55 6.45 -20.84
CA ASN A 2 -14.42 6.67 -19.39
C ASN A 2 -15.41 5.76 -18.65
N ALA A 3 -14.96 5.05 -17.61
CA ALA A 3 -15.82 4.20 -16.79
C ALA A 3 -16.75 5.00 -15.86
N LYS A 4 -16.48 6.30 -15.62
CA LYS A 4 -17.37 7.21 -14.89
C LYS A 4 -18.45 7.79 -15.82
N CYS A 5 -19.42 6.97 -16.23
CA CYS A 5 -20.56 7.42 -17.03
C CYS A 5 -21.88 7.14 -16.30
N THR A 6 -22.94 7.87 -16.66
CA THR A 6 -24.27 7.75 -16.05
C THR A 6 -24.86 6.35 -16.18
N ARG A 7 -24.56 5.65 -17.29
CA ARG A 7 -25.02 4.27 -17.52
C ARG A 7 -24.35 3.27 -16.59
N PHE A 8 -23.03 3.35 -16.40
CA PHE A 8 -22.33 2.48 -15.46
C PHE A 8 -22.71 2.81 -14.01
N HIS A 9 -22.91 4.08 -13.69
CA HIS A 9 -23.43 4.47 -12.39
C HIS A 9 -24.82 3.87 -12.12
N ALA A 10 -25.72 3.91 -13.11
CA ALA A 10 -27.07 3.33 -12.98
C ALA A 10 -27.05 1.81 -12.86
N ALA A 11 -26.08 1.13 -13.50
CA ALA A 11 -25.94 -0.32 -13.47
C ALA A 11 -25.22 -0.84 -12.21
N SER A 12 -24.43 0.00 -11.54
CA SER A 12 -23.76 -0.36 -10.30
C SER A 12 -24.66 -0.16 -9.07
N THR A 13 -24.26 -0.74 -7.93
CA THR A 13 -24.95 -0.54 -6.66
C THR A 13 -24.86 0.91 -6.21
N SER A 14 -25.86 1.36 -5.44
CA SER A 14 -25.83 2.69 -4.83
C SER A 14 -24.58 2.87 -3.97
N GLY A 15 -23.85 3.97 -4.17
CA GLY A 15 -22.58 4.23 -3.48
C GLY A 15 -21.33 3.53 -4.06
N ALA A 16 -21.44 2.78 -5.16
CA ALA A 16 -20.27 2.17 -5.80
C ALA A 16 -19.28 3.24 -6.30
N LYS A 17 -18.01 3.14 -5.88
CA LYS A 17 -16.94 4.03 -6.36
C LYS A 17 -16.46 3.58 -7.75
N LEU A 18 -17.01 4.18 -8.80
CA LEU A 18 -16.53 3.94 -10.16
C LEU A 18 -15.14 4.54 -10.38
N ILE A 19 -14.31 3.83 -11.15
CA ILE A 19 -12.94 4.25 -11.46
C ILE A 19 -13.00 5.38 -12.48
N ASN A 20 -12.33 6.51 -12.20
CA ASN A 20 -12.28 7.67 -13.11
C ASN A 20 -11.22 7.52 -14.22
N GLN A 21 -11.06 6.31 -14.76
CA GLN A 21 -10.06 6.02 -15.79
C GLN A 21 -10.63 5.13 -16.89
N ILE A 22 -9.85 4.92 -17.95
CA ILE A 22 -10.22 3.99 -19.02
C ILE A 22 -10.31 2.58 -18.44
N LEU A 23 -11.41 1.90 -18.73
CA LEU A 23 -11.62 0.52 -18.28
C LEU A 23 -10.65 -0.40 -19.02
N LEU A 24 -9.73 -1.02 -18.28
CA LEU A 24 -8.78 -1.97 -18.84
C LEU A 24 -9.53 -3.26 -19.21
N LEU A 25 -9.47 -3.64 -20.49
CA LEU A 25 -10.12 -4.85 -21.03
C LEU A 25 -9.24 -6.10 -20.92
N TYR A 26 -8.09 -5.99 -20.28
CA TYR A 26 -7.24 -7.13 -19.99
C TYR A 26 -7.99 -8.13 -19.12
N VAL A 27 -7.96 -9.42 -19.48
CA VAL A 27 -8.78 -10.45 -18.83
C VAL A 27 -8.27 -10.80 -17.42
N CYS A 28 -7.03 -10.40 -17.10
CA CYS A 28 -6.30 -10.76 -15.89
C CYS A 28 -6.10 -12.28 -15.75
N VAL A 29 -5.30 -12.67 -14.76
CA VAL A 29 -5.16 -14.07 -14.35
C VAL A 29 -6.49 -14.54 -13.75
N HIS A 30 -6.85 -15.80 -13.96
CA HIS A 30 -8.14 -16.40 -13.55
C HIS A 30 -8.57 -16.14 -12.09
N ARG A 31 -7.63 -15.91 -11.17
CA ARG A 31 -7.93 -15.65 -9.74
C ARG A 31 -8.21 -14.18 -9.41
N ALA A 32 -7.98 -13.25 -10.34
CA ALA A 32 -8.15 -11.83 -10.10
C ALA A 32 -9.52 -11.33 -10.59
N PRO A 33 -10.25 -10.54 -9.79
CA PRO A 33 -11.53 -9.98 -10.22
C PRO A 33 -11.30 -8.99 -11.37
N ASN A 34 -12.11 -9.12 -12.43
CA ASN A 34 -12.04 -8.24 -13.59
C ASN A 34 -13.17 -7.20 -13.53
N ALA A 35 -12.79 -5.94 -13.32
CA ALA A 35 -13.74 -4.82 -13.28
C ALA A 35 -14.52 -4.68 -14.60
N ALA A 36 -13.91 -4.98 -15.75
CA ALA A 36 -14.58 -4.92 -17.04
C ALA A 36 -15.71 -5.94 -17.13
N THR A 37 -15.44 -7.20 -16.78
CA THR A 37 -16.44 -8.27 -16.79
C THR A 37 -17.61 -7.96 -15.85
N THR A 38 -17.33 -7.49 -14.63
CA THR A 38 -18.37 -7.15 -13.65
C THR A 38 -19.24 -5.99 -14.12
N LEU A 39 -18.63 -4.90 -14.63
CA LEU A 39 -19.37 -3.74 -15.11
C LEU A 39 -20.19 -4.07 -16.36
N THR A 40 -19.65 -4.88 -17.28
CA THR A 40 -20.38 -5.34 -18.45
C THR A 40 -21.55 -6.23 -18.07
N GLY A 41 -21.38 -7.15 -17.12
CA GLY A 41 -22.48 -8.00 -16.63
C GLY A 41 -23.57 -7.20 -15.92
N GLN A 42 -23.19 -6.23 -15.07
CA GLN A 42 -24.13 -5.29 -14.45
C GLN A 42 -24.90 -4.46 -15.48
N LEU A 43 -24.19 -3.91 -16.47
CA LEU A 43 -24.83 -3.16 -17.54
C LEU A 43 -25.79 -4.03 -18.37
N LEU A 44 -25.39 -5.28 -18.65
CA LEU A 44 -26.24 -6.22 -19.37
C LEU A 44 -27.51 -6.52 -18.58
N VAL A 45 -27.41 -6.74 -17.27
CA VAL A 45 -28.56 -6.92 -16.39
C VAL A 45 -29.49 -5.71 -16.42
N LEU A 46 -28.96 -4.48 -16.38
CA LEU A 46 -29.77 -3.26 -16.46
C LEU A 46 -30.53 -3.13 -17.80
N LEU A 47 -29.93 -3.62 -18.89
CA LEU A 47 -30.48 -3.51 -20.24
C LEU A 47 -31.49 -4.61 -20.58
N THR A 48 -31.26 -5.84 -20.10
CA THR A 48 -32.08 -7.02 -20.47
C THR A 48 -33.02 -7.47 -19.36
N GLY A 49 -32.81 -7.01 -18.13
CA GLY A 49 -33.58 -7.44 -16.97
C GLY A 49 -34.92 -6.74 -16.83
N GLU A 50 -35.86 -7.44 -16.20
CA GLU A 50 -37.16 -6.93 -15.79
C GLU A 50 -37.02 -6.11 -14.51
N LYS A 51 -37.60 -4.90 -14.51
CA LYS A 51 -37.47 -3.92 -13.44
C LYS A 51 -38.60 -4.12 -12.43
N LEU A 52 -38.24 -4.40 -11.18
CA LEU A 52 -39.18 -4.60 -10.07
C LEU A 52 -39.12 -3.39 -9.14
N SER A 53 -40.02 -2.43 -9.37
CA SER A 53 -40.06 -1.16 -8.62
C SER A 53 -40.65 -1.29 -7.21
N ASP A 54 -41.45 -2.32 -6.94
CA ASP A 54 -42.19 -2.47 -5.67
C ASP A 54 -41.43 -3.28 -4.60
N MET A 55 -40.16 -3.63 -4.88
CA MET A 55 -39.37 -4.52 -4.02
C MET A 55 -38.26 -3.78 -3.28
N ASN A 56 -38.23 -3.94 -1.95
CA ASN A 56 -37.18 -3.38 -1.09
C ASN A 56 -35.83 -4.08 -1.28
N GLU A 57 -34.74 -3.37 -0.98
CA GLU A 57 -33.34 -3.86 -1.04
C GLU A 57 -33.17 -5.21 -0.33
N THR A 58 -33.67 -5.30 0.90
CA THR A 58 -33.54 -6.51 1.74
C THR A 58 -34.24 -7.73 1.14
N THR A 59 -35.38 -7.53 0.48
CA THR A 59 -36.12 -8.61 -0.18
C THR A 59 -35.46 -8.99 -1.51
N CYS A 60 -34.92 -8.01 -2.23
CA CYS A 60 -34.15 -8.22 -3.46
C CYS A 60 -32.92 -9.12 -3.20
N HIS A 61 -32.15 -8.82 -2.15
CA HIS A 61 -31.00 -9.62 -1.76
C HIS A 61 -31.36 -11.03 -1.28
N LYS A 62 -32.46 -11.19 -0.53
CA LYS A 62 -32.95 -12.52 -0.12
C LYS A 62 -33.31 -13.40 -1.33
N THR A 63 -33.85 -12.78 -2.38
CA THR A 63 -34.26 -13.46 -3.61
C THR A 63 -33.10 -13.62 -4.61
N ARG A 64 -31.89 -13.16 -4.24
CA ARG A 64 -30.68 -13.20 -5.09
C ARG A 64 -30.83 -12.44 -6.42
N LEU A 65 -31.67 -11.41 -6.43
CA LEU A 65 -31.84 -10.53 -7.58
C LEU A 65 -30.81 -9.39 -7.55
N ALA A 66 -30.65 -8.70 -8.67
CA ALA A 66 -29.66 -7.64 -8.79
C ALA A 66 -30.23 -6.30 -8.27
N TRP A 67 -29.65 -5.79 -7.19
CA TRP A 67 -29.93 -4.44 -6.69
C TRP A 67 -29.02 -3.43 -7.38
N MET A 68 -29.58 -2.37 -7.95
CA MET A 68 -28.86 -1.35 -8.72
C MET A 68 -29.27 0.06 -8.31
N GLY A 69 -28.38 1.03 -8.53
CA GLY A 69 -28.63 2.44 -8.21
C GLY A 69 -29.58 3.15 -9.19
N GLY A 70 -29.86 2.54 -10.35
CA GLY A 70 -30.81 3.03 -11.34
C GLY A 70 -30.50 4.43 -11.88
N TYR A 71 -31.42 4.97 -12.69
CA TYR A 71 -31.28 6.33 -13.18
C TYR A 71 -31.67 7.32 -12.08
N ASN A 72 -30.96 8.46 -12.00
CA ASN A 72 -31.20 9.50 -10.99
C ASN A 72 -31.11 9.00 -9.53
N PHE A 73 -30.24 8.02 -9.26
CA PHE A 73 -30.07 7.43 -7.91
C PHE A 73 -31.36 6.80 -7.36
N THR A 74 -32.28 6.43 -8.25
CA THR A 74 -33.47 5.67 -7.86
C THR A 74 -33.10 4.20 -7.82
N GLU A 75 -32.86 3.71 -6.61
CA GLU A 75 -32.50 2.32 -6.38
C GLU A 75 -33.62 1.38 -6.84
N MET A 76 -33.25 0.26 -7.45
CA MET A 76 -34.19 -0.65 -8.05
C MET A 76 -33.69 -2.09 -8.03
N CYS A 77 -34.64 -3.03 -7.92
CA CYS A 77 -34.37 -4.45 -8.05
C CYS A 77 -34.63 -4.90 -9.50
N ILE A 78 -33.74 -5.74 -10.04
CA ILE A 78 -33.84 -6.24 -11.41
C ILE A 78 -33.77 -7.76 -11.42
N ASN A 79 -34.75 -8.38 -12.07
CA ASN A 79 -34.76 -9.80 -12.39
C ASN A 79 -34.14 -10.03 -13.77
N SER A 80 -33.07 -10.82 -13.84
CA SER A 80 -32.35 -11.04 -15.09
C SER A 80 -31.81 -12.46 -15.19
N THR A 81 -31.69 -12.94 -16.43
CA THR A 81 -31.16 -14.26 -16.79
C THR A 81 -29.65 -14.25 -17.05
N VAL A 82 -29.00 -13.10 -16.92
CA VAL A 82 -27.55 -12.95 -17.12
C VAL A 82 -26.79 -13.79 -16.10
N ASN A 83 -25.92 -14.66 -16.58
CA ASN A 83 -25.10 -15.54 -15.76
C ASN A 83 -23.61 -15.38 -16.08
N TYR A 84 -22.77 -15.58 -15.08
CA TYR A 84 -21.32 -15.59 -15.25
C TYR A 84 -20.84 -17.03 -15.45
N SER A 85 -20.09 -17.28 -16.52
CA SER A 85 -19.41 -18.55 -16.77
C SER A 85 -17.91 -18.37 -16.68
N THR A 86 -17.20 -19.43 -16.25
CA THR A 86 -15.74 -19.45 -16.26
C THR A 86 -15.22 -19.61 -17.68
N ALA A 87 -14.45 -18.63 -18.15
CA ALA A 87 -13.75 -18.70 -19.43
C ALA A 87 -12.28 -19.03 -19.17
N VAL A 88 -11.95 -20.32 -19.20
CA VAL A 88 -10.57 -20.83 -19.05
C VAL A 88 -10.27 -21.73 -20.24
N SER A 89 -9.06 -21.64 -20.79
CA SER A 89 -8.67 -22.52 -21.90
C SER A 89 -8.71 -24.00 -21.46
N PRO A 90 -9.27 -24.92 -22.27
CA PRO A 90 -9.33 -26.35 -21.95
C PRO A 90 -7.97 -26.98 -21.67
N ALA A 91 -6.89 -26.41 -22.22
CA ALA A 91 -5.54 -26.86 -21.97
C ALA A 91 -5.08 -26.71 -20.50
N PHE A 92 -5.75 -25.89 -19.70
CA PHE A 92 -5.51 -25.81 -18.25
C PHE A 92 -6.35 -26.81 -17.45
N ILE A 93 -7.27 -27.55 -18.10
CA ILE A 93 -8.17 -28.52 -17.48
C ILE A 93 -7.72 -29.95 -17.77
N ILE A 94 -7.07 -30.18 -18.92
CA ILE A 94 -6.58 -31.51 -19.32
C ILE A 94 -5.26 -31.82 -18.62
N ASP A 95 -5.24 -32.89 -17.82
CA ASP A 95 -4.04 -33.37 -17.15
C ASP A 95 -2.96 -33.81 -18.17
N GLY A 96 -1.71 -33.44 -17.91
CA GLY A 96 -0.55 -33.80 -18.74
C GLY A 96 -0.25 -32.84 -19.90
N TYR A 97 -1.02 -31.77 -20.08
CA TYR A 97 -0.73 -30.75 -21.07
C TYR A 97 0.33 -29.75 -20.55
N ASN A 98 1.46 -29.62 -21.24
CA ASN A 98 2.52 -28.67 -20.88
C ASN A 98 2.24 -27.27 -21.46
N MET A 99 1.49 -26.44 -20.72
CA MET A 99 1.26 -25.02 -21.03
C MET A 99 2.16 -24.12 -20.16
N LYS A 100 2.64 -23.01 -20.74
CA LYS A 100 3.26 -21.91 -20.00
C LYS A 100 2.18 -20.92 -19.55
N SER A 101 2.05 -20.71 -18.25
CA SER A 101 1.13 -19.76 -17.63
C SER A 101 1.74 -18.37 -17.47
N GLU A 102 0.89 -17.37 -17.20
CA GLU A 102 1.34 -16.02 -16.83
C GLU A 102 2.00 -16.03 -15.45
N SER A 103 3.07 -15.24 -15.29
CA SER A 103 3.79 -15.12 -14.03
C SER A 103 3.02 -14.25 -13.02
N ILE A 104 3.00 -14.69 -11.75
CA ILE A 104 2.40 -13.95 -10.64
C ILE A 104 3.51 -13.21 -9.89
N TRP A 105 3.35 -11.89 -9.74
CA TRP A 105 4.30 -11.02 -9.05
C TRP A 105 3.69 -10.48 -7.76
N GLN A 106 4.44 -10.46 -6.64
CA GLN A 106 3.94 -9.92 -5.37
C GLN A 106 3.87 -8.39 -5.37
N THR A 107 4.95 -7.74 -5.82
CA THR A 107 5.04 -6.28 -5.86
C THR A 107 5.85 -5.86 -7.09
N LEU A 108 5.26 -5.03 -7.95
CA LEU A 108 5.97 -4.36 -9.04
C LEU A 108 6.01 -2.86 -8.72
N SER A 109 7.20 -2.33 -8.45
CA SER A 109 7.40 -0.90 -8.19
C SER A 109 8.57 -0.39 -9.02
N VAL A 110 8.35 0.74 -9.69
CA VAL A 110 9.40 1.45 -10.42
C VAL A 110 9.73 2.71 -9.64
N ARG A 111 11.01 2.90 -9.34
CA ARG A 111 11.53 4.11 -8.70
C ARG A 111 12.76 4.60 -9.47
N MET A 112 12.84 5.90 -9.69
CA MET A 112 13.98 6.54 -10.32
C MET A 112 14.85 7.20 -9.24
N PHE A 113 16.15 6.92 -9.29
CA PHE A 113 17.13 7.55 -8.42
C PHE A 113 18.29 8.06 -9.26
N LEU A 114 18.84 9.21 -8.88
CA LEU A 114 20.12 9.65 -9.42
C LEU A 114 21.21 8.79 -8.79
N LYS A 115 21.98 8.09 -9.62
CA LYS A 115 23.14 7.32 -9.16
C LYS A 115 24.26 8.30 -8.79
N PRO A 116 24.72 8.34 -7.51
CA PRO A 116 25.87 9.16 -7.16
C PRO A 116 27.12 8.67 -7.87
N LEU A 117 28.06 9.58 -8.12
CA LEU A 117 29.34 9.23 -8.71
C LEU A 117 30.12 8.30 -7.76
N ALA A 118 30.79 7.28 -8.31
CA ALA A 118 31.57 6.32 -7.50
C ALA A 118 32.64 7.01 -6.64
N ALA A 119 33.14 8.17 -7.08
CA ALA A 119 34.07 8.98 -6.30
C ALA A 119 33.43 9.51 -5.01
N THR A 120 32.23 10.08 -5.09
CA THR A 120 31.50 10.66 -3.95
C THR A 120 31.14 9.59 -2.91
N GLU A 121 30.78 8.38 -3.35
CA GLU A 121 30.51 7.24 -2.47
C GLU A 121 31.77 6.85 -1.67
N ARG A 122 32.92 6.76 -2.34
CA ARG A 122 34.21 6.45 -1.70
C ARG A 122 34.64 7.54 -0.72
N PHE A 123 34.50 8.82 -1.09
CA PHE A 123 34.83 9.93 -0.19
C PHE A 123 33.97 9.92 1.08
N GLY A 124 32.66 9.63 0.95
CA GLY A 124 31.76 9.49 2.10
C GLY A 124 32.20 8.38 3.06
N MET A 125 32.56 7.21 2.54
CA MET A 125 33.05 6.10 3.38
C MET A 125 34.36 6.43 4.11
N ILE A 126 35.31 7.08 3.43
CA ILE A 126 36.60 7.46 4.01
C ILE A 126 36.41 8.50 5.13
N LEU A 127 35.64 9.56 4.86
CA LEU A 127 35.41 10.62 5.84
C LEU A 127 34.66 10.09 7.06
N GLY A 128 33.62 9.27 6.84
CA GLY A 128 32.89 8.62 7.92
C GLY A 128 33.78 7.74 8.80
N SER A 129 34.67 6.95 8.19
CA SER A 129 35.59 6.07 8.92
C SER A 129 36.60 6.84 9.76
N LEU A 130 37.12 7.96 9.25
CA LEU A 130 38.06 8.82 9.98
C LEU A 130 37.40 9.45 11.19
N VAL A 131 36.19 10.02 11.02
CA VAL A 131 35.44 10.66 12.12
C VAL A 131 35.05 9.62 13.19
N ALA A 132 34.61 8.43 12.79
CA ALA A 132 34.33 7.36 13.73
C ALA A 132 35.58 6.94 14.51
N SER A 133 36.72 6.79 13.80
CA SER A 133 37.99 6.41 14.43
C SER A 133 38.48 7.48 15.41
N THR A 134 38.43 8.75 15.05
CA THR A 134 38.84 9.85 15.95
C THR A 134 37.90 9.97 17.15
N LEU A 135 36.60 9.74 16.96
CA LEU A 135 35.62 9.72 18.06
C LEU A 135 35.91 8.57 19.03
N ILE A 136 36.15 7.35 18.52
CA ILE A 136 36.51 6.19 19.36
C ILE A 136 37.82 6.43 20.11
N ILE A 137 38.83 7.00 19.44
CA ILE A 137 40.10 7.33 20.09
C ILE A 137 39.92 8.43 21.15
N LEU A 138 39.11 9.45 20.87
CA LEU A 138 38.82 10.52 21.82
C LEU A 138 38.04 10.00 23.03
N GLU A 139 37.07 9.12 22.81
CA GLU A 139 36.30 8.48 23.89
C GLU A 139 37.19 7.57 24.73
N ASN A 140 38.03 6.75 24.10
CA ASN A 140 39.02 5.93 24.81
C ASN A 140 40.05 6.79 25.55
N ARG A 141 40.45 7.95 25.01
CA ARG A 141 41.32 8.92 25.71
C ARG A 141 40.59 9.65 26.84
N ARG A 142 39.28 9.86 26.74
CA ARG A 142 38.46 10.41 27.83
C ARG A 142 38.35 9.41 28.99
N LEU A 143 38.20 8.13 28.67
CA LEU A 143 38.21 7.02 29.63
C LEU A 143 39.60 6.75 30.24
N LEU A 144 40.70 6.92 29.47
CA LEU A 144 42.07 6.83 30.02
C LEU A 144 42.54 8.11 30.74
N GLY A 145 42.01 9.28 30.36
CA GLY A 145 42.37 10.59 30.91
C GLY A 145 41.82 10.84 32.31
N THR A 146 40.80 10.09 32.74
CA THR A 146 40.38 10.02 34.14
C THR A 146 41.29 9.12 34.99
N CYS A 147 42.24 8.40 34.38
CA CYS A 147 43.14 7.46 35.05
C CYS A 147 44.62 7.73 34.72
N ARG A 148 45.12 8.96 34.93
CA ARG A 148 46.57 9.19 34.99
C ARG A 148 46.96 10.26 36.01
N GLY A 149 46.94 9.88 37.28
CA GLY A 149 47.72 10.53 38.34
C GLY A 149 48.60 9.48 39.01
N PRO A 150 49.92 9.70 39.19
CA PRO A 150 50.78 8.77 39.90
C PRO A 150 50.75 9.13 41.39
N HIS A 151 49.78 8.64 42.15
CA HIS A 151 49.98 8.35 43.56
C HIS A 151 48.78 7.60 44.15
N ILE A 152 49.12 6.63 45.00
CA ILE A 152 48.26 5.76 45.79
C ILE A 152 47.26 6.60 46.61
N ASN A 153 45.98 6.60 46.21
CA ASN A 153 44.78 6.51 47.06
C ASN A 153 43.49 6.74 46.24
N ASP A 154 42.46 5.97 46.61
CA ASP A 154 41.13 5.83 46.03
C ASP A 154 40.42 7.10 45.52
N GLN A 155 40.02 7.12 44.24
CA GLN A 155 38.67 7.48 43.72
C GLN A 155 38.70 7.67 42.20
N CYS A 156 38.27 6.65 41.43
CA CYS A 156 37.78 6.87 40.07
C CYS A 156 36.31 7.33 40.17
N SER A 157 36.06 8.63 40.13
CA SER A 157 34.69 9.15 39.92
C SER A 157 34.26 8.83 38.49
N MET A 158 33.16 8.09 38.35
CA MET A 158 32.42 7.97 37.09
C MET A 158 32.02 9.37 36.62
N ALA A 159 32.53 9.78 35.45
CA ALA A 159 31.96 10.91 34.75
C ALA A 159 30.48 10.59 34.41
N PRO A 160 29.55 11.53 34.59
CA PRO A 160 28.14 11.26 34.31
C PRO A 160 27.92 11.08 32.81
N ASP A 161 27.04 10.15 32.46
CA ASP A 161 26.64 9.86 31.08
C ASP A 161 26.26 11.12 30.31
N PRO A 162 26.70 11.29 29.04
CA PRO A 162 26.33 12.44 28.21
C PRO A 162 24.82 12.54 27.94
N PHE A 163 24.06 11.46 28.16
CA PHE A 163 22.60 11.45 28.08
C PHE A 163 21.92 12.21 29.22
N GLN A 164 22.53 12.30 30.42
CA GLN A 164 21.98 13.03 31.57
C GLN A 164 22.21 14.55 31.47
N VAL A 165 23.28 14.97 30.79
CA VAL A 165 23.59 16.40 30.62
C VAL A 165 22.63 17.08 29.65
N LEU A 166 22.20 16.37 28.58
CA LEU A 166 21.22 16.92 27.66
C LEU A 166 19.84 17.12 28.31
N THR A 167 19.42 16.21 29.20
CA THR A 167 18.13 16.30 29.89
C THR A 167 18.06 17.40 30.94
N ASN A 168 19.18 17.76 31.57
CA ASN A 168 19.21 18.89 32.51
C ASN A 168 19.33 20.24 31.80
N LYS A 169 20.03 20.31 30.67
CA LYS A 169 20.10 21.55 29.88
C LYS A 169 18.75 21.96 29.28
N THR A 170 17.91 20.98 28.90
CA THR A 170 16.53 21.25 28.44
C THR A 170 15.57 21.60 29.57
N LYS A 171 15.88 21.28 30.84
CA LYS A 171 15.08 21.71 31.99
C LYS A 171 15.41 23.13 32.46
N GLU A 172 16.68 23.55 32.37
CA GLU A 172 17.08 24.91 32.73
C GLU A 172 16.68 25.97 31.67
N GLU A 173 16.60 25.61 30.37
CA GLU A 173 16.09 26.53 29.34
C GLU A 173 14.57 26.77 29.41
N VAL A 174 13.80 25.91 30.10
CA VAL A 174 12.34 26.09 30.25
C VAL A 174 11.96 26.91 31.49
N LEU A 175 12.89 27.13 32.44
CA LEU A 175 12.63 27.90 33.67
C LEU A 175 13.13 29.36 33.60
N LEU A 176 13.57 29.84 32.43
CA LEU A 176 14.01 31.23 32.21
C LEU A 176 13.20 31.99 31.14
N GLU A 177 12.11 31.41 30.62
CA GLU A 177 11.11 32.12 29.81
C GLU A 177 9.69 32.01 30.41
N THR A 178 9.51 32.45 31.66
CA THR A 178 8.18 32.81 32.18
C THR A 178 8.26 34.03 33.08
#